data_AF-A0A525C6T3-F1
#
_entry.id   AF-A0A525C6T3-F1
#
_cell.length_a   1.000
_cell.length_b   1.000
_cell.length_c   1.000
_cell.angle_alpha   90.00
_cell.angle_beta   90.00
_cell.angle_gamma   90.00
#
_symmetry.space_group_name_H-M   'P 1'
#
loop_
_entity.id
_entity.type
_entity.pdbx_description
1 polymer ?
#
loop_
_entity_poly.entity_id
_entity_poly.type
_entity_poly.pdbx_seq_one_letter_code
_entity_poly.pdbx_strand_id
1 'polypeptide(L)'
;MAKRDLHKILYPKQLKVLNIFGEDLLLAMKRRSFTKKMLCERTGFDNKTVNKVFAGVAIGTYLKVMSVLGLENNFAELAAHDEVGIKLQNIRLLEGTK
;
A
#
# COMPACT_ATOMS: atom_id res chain seq x y z
N MET A 1 13.05 -8.57 28.95
CA MET A 1 11.81 -8.87 28.21
C MET A 1 11.84 -8.15 26.88
N ALA A 2 11.76 -8.87 25.75
CA ALA A 2 11.78 -8.25 24.43
C ALA A 2 10.56 -7.32 24.28
N LYS A 3 10.82 -6.04 23.98
CA LYS A 3 9.79 -5.02 23.73
C LYS A 3 8.95 -5.53 22.56
N ARG A 4 7.69 -5.92 22.81
CA ARG A 4 6.76 -6.32 21.76
C ARG A 4 6.49 -5.09 20.90
N ASP A 5 7.11 -5.03 19.73
CA ASP A 5 6.87 -4.01 18.71
C ASP A 5 5.47 -4.22 18.14
N LEU A 6 4.44 -3.79 18.89
CA LEU A 6 3.03 -3.87 18.49
C LEU A 6 2.79 -3.16 17.15
N HIS A 7 3.58 -2.14 16.82
CA HIS A 7 3.55 -1.45 15.53
C HIS A 7 3.99 -2.32 14.34
N LYS A 8 4.68 -3.46 14.58
CA LYS A 8 5.07 -4.42 13.53
C LYS A 8 4.02 -5.52 13.33
N ILE A 9 3.09 -5.71 14.27
CA ILE A 9 2.14 -6.81 14.22
C ILE A 9 0.83 -6.30 13.67
N LEU A 10 0.56 -6.67 12.41
CA LEU A 10 -0.72 -6.41 11.77
C LEU A 10 -1.79 -7.39 12.27
N TYR A 11 -2.99 -6.87 12.51
CA TYR A 11 -4.16 -7.68 12.81
C TYR A 11 -4.62 -8.47 11.58
N PRO A 12 -5.33 -9.60 11.73
CA PRO A 12 -5.76 -10.44 10.61
C PRO A 12 -6.50 -9.70 9.50
N LYS A 13 -7.33 -8.69 9.84
CA LYS A 13 -8.01 -7.85 8.84
C LYS A 13 -7.03 -7.00 8.03
N GLN A 14 -6.02 -6.43 8.68
CA GLN A 14 -4.99 -5.62 8.03
C GLN A 14 -4.09 -6.49 7.13
N LEU A 15 -3.76 -7.72 7.57
CA LEU A 15 -3.05 -8.70 6.74
C LEU A 15 -3.85 -9.08 5.49
N LYS A 16 -5.17 -9.25 5.60
CA LYS A 16 -6.02 -9.49 4.42
C LYS A 16 -5.96 -8.35 3.41
N VAL A 17 -6.07 -7.10 3.87
CA VAL A 17 -5.95 -5.92 2.99
C VAL A 17 -4.59 -5.89 2.30
N LEU A 18 -3.52 -6.16 3.04
CA LEU A 18 -2.16 -6.18 2.50
C LEU A 18 -1.95 -7.30 1.47
N ASN A 19 -2.53 -8.47 1.70
CA ASN A 19 -2.48 -9.58 0.74
C ASN A 19 -3.24 -9.25 -0.55
N ILE A 20 -4.45 -8.70 -0.44
CA ILE A 20 -5.24 -8.27 -1.62
C ILE A 20 -4.45 -7.22 -2.42
N PHE A 21 -3.88 -6.23 -1.74
CA PHE A 21 -3.06 -5.21 -2.39
C PHE A 21 -1.82 -5.81 -3.10
N GLY A 22 -1.15 -6.77 -2.46
CA GLY A 22 -0.03 -7.49 -3.05
C GLY A 22 -0.42 -8.31 -4.29
N GLU A 23 -1.59 -8.96 -4.25
CA GLU A 23 -2.16 -9.69 -5.38
C GLU A 23 -2.48 -8.74 -6.55
N ASP A 24 -3.10 -7.60 -6.28
CA ASP A 24 -3.42 -6.58 -7.28
C ASP A 24 -2.15 -6.01 -7.94
N LEU A 25 -1.10 -5.78 -7.16
CA LEU A 25 0.19 -5.33 -7.67
C LEU A 25 0.86 -6.40 -8.55
N LEU A 26 0.73 -7.68 -8.17
CA LEU A 26 1.23 -8.79 -8.98
C LEU A 26 0.46 -8.90 -10.30
N LEU A 27 -0.87 -8.71 -10.26
CA LEU A 27 -1.70 -8.66 -11.46
C LEU A 27 -1.32 -7.47 -12.35
N ALA A 28 -1.10 -6.29 -11.77
CA ALA A 28 -0.65 -5.11 -12.50
C ALA A 28 0.70 -5.34 -13.20
N MET A 29 1.64 -6.02 -12.54
CA MET A 29 2.92 -6.42 -13.13
C MET A 29 2.72 -7.40 -14.29
N LYS A 30 1.92 -8.44 -14.10
CA LYS A 30 1.64 -9.46 -15.13
C LYS A 30 0.95 -8.89 -16.36
N ARG A 31 -0.02 -7.98 -16.18
CA ARG A 31 -0.73 -7.27 -17.28
C ARG A 31 0.21 -6.45 -18.16
N ARG A 32 1.37 -6.04 -17.63
CA ARG A 32 2.41 -5.29 -18.35
C ARG A 32 3.52 -6.18 -18.92
N SER A 33 3.39 -7.50 -18.80
CA SER A 33 4.42 -8.48 -19.17
C SER A 33 5.76 -8.26 -18.46
N PHE A 34 5.76 -7.66 -17.27
CA PHE A 34 6.98 -7.44 -16.50
C PHE A 34 7.35 -8.69 -15.72
N THR A 35 8.64 -9.05 -15.77
CA THR A 35 9.19 -10.10 -14.92
C THR A 35 9.65 -9.51 -13.59
N LYS A 36 9.71 -10.34 -12.53
CA LYS A 36 10.30 -9.92 -11.26
C LYS A 36 11.74 -9.43 -11.42
N LYS A 37 12.50 -10.03 -12.35
CA LYS A 37 13.88 -9.59 -12.69
C LYS A 37 13.88 -8.17 -13.27
N MET A 38 13.01 -7.89 -14.22
CA MET A 38 12.86 -6.56 -14.80
C MET A 38 12.44 -5.53 -13.74
N LEU A 39 11.60 -5.93 -12.78
CA LEU A 39 11.23 -5.08 -11.65
C LEU A 39 12.43 -4.79 -10.73
N CYS A 40 13.26 -5.80 -10.44
CA CYS A 40 14.52 -5.61 -9.69
C CYS A 40 15.43 -4.61 -10.41
N GLU A 41 15.64 -4.77 -11.72
CA GLU A 41 16.49 -3.90 -12.54
C GLU A 41 15.97 -2.45 -12.55
N ARG A 42 14.66 -2.24 -12.74
CA ARG A 42 14.06 -0.90 -12.83
C ARG A 42 13.93 -0.20 -11.48
N THR A 43 13.76 -0.94 -10.39
CA THR A 43 13.65 -0.37 -9.04
C THR A 43 14.98 -0.29 -8.30
N GLY A 44 16.01 -1.01 -8.77
CA GLY A 44 17.28 -1.19 -8.07
C GLY A 44 17.17 -2.05 -6.80
N PHE A 45 16.07 -2.78 -6.61
CA PHE A 45 15.88 -3.66 -5.46
C PHE A 45 16.39 -5.07 -5.71
N ASP A 46 16.75 -5.75 -4.63
CA ASP A 46 17.10 -7.16 -4.68
C ASP A 46 15.84 -8.05 -4.81
N ASN A 47 16.06 -9.30 -5.20
CA ASN A 47 14.96 -10.26 -5.41
C ASN A 47 14.16 -10.51 -4.12
N LYS A 48 14.83 -10.49 -2.95
CA LYS A 48 14.17 -10.67 -1.64
C LYS A 48 13.20 -9.53 -1.37
N THR A 49 13.58 -8.29 -1.63
CA THR A 49 12.71 -7.13 -1.44
C THR A 49 11.54 -7.17 -2.41
N VAL A 50 11.78 -7.46 -3.69
CA VAL A 50 10.69 -7.58 -4.69
C VAL A 50 9.70 -8.69 -4.33
N ASN A 51 10.16 -9.83 -3.78
CA ASN A 51 9.24 -10.87 -3.31
C ASN A 51 8.43 -10.43 -2.09
N LYS A 52 9.04 -9.69 -1.15
CA LYS A 52 8.32 -9.17 0.01
C LYS A 52 7.30 -8.10 -0.36
N VAL A 53 7.52 -7.33 -1.42
CA VAL A 53 6.57 -6.30 -1.87
C VAL A 53 5.17 -6.90 -2.03
N PHE A 54 5.06 -8.06 -2.68
CA PHE A 54 3.76 -8.72 -2.88
C PHE A 54 3.16 -9.34 -1.60
N ALA A 55 3.89 -9.38 -0.48
CA ALA A 55 3.48 -10.00 0.78
C ALA A 55 3.39 -9.02 1.97
N GLY A 56 3.96 -7.81 1.86
CA GLY A 56 4.06 -6.86 2.96
C GLY A 56 5.44 -6.22 3.11
N VAL A 57 5.57 -4.90 2.87
CA VAL A 57 6.81 -4.12 3.09
C VAL A 57 6.55 -2.71 3.63
N ALA A 58 7.63 -1.97 3.89
CA ALA A 58 7.57 -0.54 4.19
C ALA A 58 6.96 0.26 3.01
N ILE A 59 6.21 1.31 3.34
CA ILE A 59 5.42 2.08 2.39
C ILE A 59 6.22 2.72 1.25
N GLY A 60 7.46 3.17 1.52
CA GLY A 60 8.35 3.72 0.48
C GLY A 60 8.77 2.69 -0.57
N THR A 61 8.87 1.40 -0.18
CA THR A 61 9.17 0.31 -1.11
C THR A 61 7.98 0.07 -2.05
N TYR A 62 6.76 0.17 -1.54
CA TYR A 62 5.55 0.11 -2.37
C TYR A 62 5.51 1.23 -3.40
N LEU A 63 5.72 2.46 -2.97
CA LEU A 63 5.68 3.63 -3.86
C LEU A 63 6.68 3.52 -5.02
N LYS A 64 7.91 3.05 -4.76
CA LYS A 64 8.93 2.87 -5.81
C LYS A 64 8.53 1.82 -6.84
N VAL A 65 7.90 0.72 -6.40
CA VAL A 65 7.39 -0.32 -7.31
C VAL A 65 6.18 0.18 -8.10
N MET A 66 5.25 0.88 -7.44
CA MET A 66 4.07 1.47 -8.09
C MET A 66 4.47 2.48 -9.17
N SER A 67 5.49 3.32 -8.92
CA SER A 67 6.01 4.26 -9.91
C SER A 67 6.56 3.55 -11.16
N VAL A 68 7.29 2.43 -11.01
CA VAL A 68 7.75 1.63 -12.17
C VAL A 68 6.58 1.01 -12.94
N LEU A 69 5.45 0.76 -12.28
CA LEU A 69 4.22 0.26 -12.90
C LEU A 69 3.32 1.39 -13.44
N GLY A 70 3.67 2.67 -13.26
CA GLY A 70 2.81 3.80 -13.65
C GLY A 70 1.54 3.92 -12.80
N LEU A 71 1.62 3.54 -11.52
CA LEU A 71 0.52 3.55 -10.54
C LEU A 71 0.75 4.53 -9.38
N GLU A 72 1.77 5.39 -9.46
CA GLU A 72 2.11 6.36 -8.43
C GLU A 72 0.98 7.34 -8.11
N ASN A 73 0.17 7.71 -9.11
CA ASN A 73 -0.96 8.62 -8.93
C ASN A 73 -2.09 7.97 -8.12
N ASN A 74 -2.32 6.67 -8.29
CA ASN A 74 -3.28 5.91 -7.46
C ASN A 74 -2.89 5.92 -5.98
N PHE A 75 -1.58 5.97 -5.69
CA PHE A 75 -1.12 6.08 -4.31
C PHE A 75 -1.41 7.47 -3.71
N ALA A 76 -1.26 8.53 -4.52
CA ALA A 76 -1.55 9.90 -4.11
C ALA A 76 -3.04 10.13 -3.79
N GLU A 77 -3.94 9.43 -4.50
CA GLU A 77 -5.39 9.51 -4.29
C GLU A 77 -5.88 8.75 -3.04
N LEU A 78 -5.09 7.82 -2.51
CA LEU A 78 -5.52 6.89 -1.45
C LEU A 78 -5.97 7.59 -0.16
N ALA A 79 -5.30 8.67 0.24
CA ALA A 79 -5.67 9.47 1.41
C ALA A 79 -6.51 10.72 1.06
N ALA A 80 -6.54 11.11 -0.22
CA ALA A 80 -7.36 12.22 -0.69
C ALA A 80 -8.86 11.88 -0.69
N HIS A 81 -9.20 10.59 -0.83
CA HIS A 81 -10.57 10.09 -0.76
C HIS A 81 -10.96 9.62 0.66
N ASP A 82 -10.87 10.51 1.65
CA ASP A 82 -11.36 10.25 3.01
C ASP A 82 -12.87 10.54 3.15
N GLU A 83 -13.69 9.79 2.41
CA GLU A 83 -15.14 10.00 2.38
C GLU A 83 -15.78 9.83 3.77
N VAL A 84 -15.24 8.91 4.58
CA VAL A 84 -15.72 8.66 5.95
C VAL A 84 -15.30 9.79 6.88
N GLY A 85 -14.05 10.25 6.83
CA GLY A 85 -13.58 11.38 7.64
C GLY A 85 -14.30 12.68 7.29
N ILE A 86 -14.53 12.94 6.00
CA ILE A 86 -15.34 14.07 5.53
C ILE A 86 -16.77 13.97 6.07
N LYS A 87 -17.42 12.80 5.99
CA LYS A 87 -18.76 12.60 6.56
C LYS A 87 -18.80 12.83 8.06
N LEU A 88 -17.85 12.29 8.81
CA LEU A 88 -17.75 12.48 10.26
C LEU A 88 -17.51 13.95 10.63
N GLN A 89 -16.67 14.66 9.87
CA GLN A 89 -16.44 16.09 10.04
C GLN A 89 -17.70 16.90 9.74
N ASN A 90 -18.41 16.58 8.65
CA ASN A 90 -19.66 17.25 8.29
C ASN A 90 -20.75 17.04 9.35
N ILE A 91 -20.90 15.83 9.89
CA ILE A 91 -21.83 15.56 11.00
C ILE A 91 -21.50 16.46 12.20
N ARG A 92 -20.22 16.52 12.60
CA ARG A 92 -19.79 17.39 13.71
C ARG A 92 -19.98 18.89 13.44
N LEU A 93 -19.74 19.35 12.21
CA LEU A 93 -19.92 20.75 11.83
C LEU A 93 -21.40 21.15 11.77
N LEU A 94 -22.29 20.22 11.36
CA LEU A 94 -23.74 20.41 11.34
C LEU A 94 -24.37 20.32 12.75
N GLU A 95 -23.77 19.53 13.64
CA GLU A 95 -24.14 19.47 15.06
C GLU A 95 -23.59 20.68 15.87
N GLY A 96 -22.61 21.39 15.31
CA GLY A 96 -21.93 22.53 15.90
C GLY A 96 -22.48 23.89 15.45
N THR A 97 -23.75 24.18 15.72
CA THR A 97 -24.26 25.55 15.91
C THR A 97 -25.52 25.49 16.76
N LYS A 98 -25.33 25.35 18.07
CA LYS A 98 -26.30 25.78 19.08
C LYS A 98 -25.67 26.88 19.91
#